data_AF-A0A5N7VZM8-F1
#
_entry.id   AF-A0A5N7VZM8-F1
#
_cell.length_a   1.000
_cell.length_b   1.000
_cell.length_c   1.000
_cell.angle_alpha   90.00
_cell.angle_beta   90.00
_cell.angle_gamma   90.00
#
_symmetry.space_group_name_H-M   'P 1'
#
loop_
_entity.id
_entity.type
_entity.pdbx_description
1 polymer ?
#
loop_
_entity_poly.entity_id
_entity_poly.type
_entity_poly.pdbx_seq_one_letter_code
_entity_poly.pdbx_strand_id
1 'polypeptide(L)'
;MKERLAGFVLMCAVVPLAVVGWLILCWVGLFGKTERGRAGVRALDHFVNAAVLNGYAWESVSSHAWRERENKRWARWVIRITDHFQKDHCMRANKREQPVVDLILKKGLQGQTIR
;
A
#
# COMPACT_ATOMS: atom_id res chain seq x y z
N MET A 1 -0.35 -12.68 24.93
CA MET A 1 1.02 -13.22 24.73
C MET A 1 1.13 -14.15 23.52
N LYS A 2 0.20 -15.10 23.32
CA LYS A 2 0.20 -16.01 22.16
C LYS A 2 0.19 -15.30 20.80
N GLU A 3 -0.60 -14.23 20.65
CA GLU A 3 -0.66 -13.44 19.42
C GLU A 3 0.65 -12.71 19.11
N ARG A 4 1.34 -12.18 20.13
CA ARG A 4 2.64 -11.52 19.95
C ARG A 4 3.70 -12.50 19.49
N LEU A 5 3.70 -13.72 20.05
CA LEU A 5 4.61 -14.77 19.63
C LEU A 5 4.28 -15.28 18.21
N ALA A 6 3.01 -15.51 17.90
CA ALA A 6 2.57 -15.89 16.57
C ALA A 6 2.93 -14.82 15.53
N GLY A 7 2.71 -13.55 15.86
CA GLY A 7 3.13 -12.41 15.04
C GLY A 7 4.63 -12.36 14.85
N PHE A 8 5.42 -12.59 15.90
CA PHE A 8 6.88 -12.63 15.81
C PHE A 8 7.37 -13.78 14.90
N VAL A 9 6.86 -15.00 15.07
CA VAL A 9 7.20 -16.15 14.23
C VAL A 9 6.80 -15.90 12.78
N LEU A 10 5.62 -15.32 12.55
CA LEU A 10 5.16 -14.94 11.22
C LEU A 10 6.10 -13.90 10.60
N MET A 11 6.54 -12.89 11.36
CA MET A 11 7.49 -11.88 10.89
C MET A 11 8.83 -12.50 10.49
N CYS A 12 9.33 -13.48 11.26
CA CYS A 12 10.55 -14.20 10.89
C CYS A 12 10.45 -14.93 9.55
N ALA A 13 9.26 -15.36 9.13
CA ALA A 13 9.04 -15.97 7.82
C ALA A 13 8.75 -14.93 6.72
N VAL A 14 7.88 -13.96 7.01
CA VAL A 14 7.38 -12.98 6.03
C VAL A 14 8.45 -11.97 5.64
N VAL A 15 9.29 -11.51 6.57
CA VAL A 15 10.33 -10.52 6.27
C VAL A 15 11.36 -11.04 5.26
N PRO A 16 11.95 -12.23 5.42
CA PRO A 16 12.82 -12.80 4.39
C PRO A 16 12.12 -12.95 3.03
N LEU A 17 10.86 -13.40 3.02
CA LEU A 17 10.08 -13.51 1.79
C LEU A 17 9.84 -12.15 1.13
N ALA A 18 9.64 -11.08 1.91
CA ALA A 18 9.52 -9.72 1.39
C ALA A 18 10.83 -9.26 0.73
N VAL A 19 11.99 -9.60 1.32
CA VAL A 19 13.32 -9.33 0.71
C VAL A 19 13.48 -10.09 -0.60
N VAL A 20 13.11 -11.38 -0.65
CA VAL A 20 13.12 -12.16 -1.91
C VAL A 20 12.17 -11.54 -2.94
N GLY A 21 10.97 -11.14 -2.54
CA GLY A 21 10.01 -10.44 -3.39
C GLY A 21 10.58 -9.15 -3.97
N TRP A 22 11.30 -8.37 -3.17
CA TRP A 22 12.00 -7.16 -3.62
C TRP A 22 13.09 -7.48 -4.65
N LEU A 23 13.92 -8.50 -4.42
CA LEU A 23 14.93 -8.95 -5.40
C LEU A 23 14.30 -9.39 -6.72
N ILE A 24 13.17 -10.12 -6.66
CA ILE A 24 12.40 -10.50 -7.85
C ILE A 24 11.86 -9.27 -8.56
N LEU A 25 11.39 -8.24 -7.84
CA LEU A 25 10.93 -6.99 -8.46
C LEU A 25 12.06 -6.25 -9.17
N CYS A 26 13.25 -6.19 -8.58
CA CYS A 26 14.43 -5.63 -9.23
C CYS A 26 14.75 -6.38 -10.53
N TRP A 27 14.76 -7.71 -10.49
CA TRP A 27 15.00 -8.54 -11.69
C TRP A 27 13.94 -8.34 -12.77
N VAL A 28 12.65 -8.42 -12.39
CA VAL A 28 11.52 -8.27 -13.31
C VAL A 28 11.42 -6.86 -13.88
N GLY A 29 11.81 -5.83 -13.12
CA GLY A 29 11.87 -4.46 -13.59
C GLY A 29 12.91 -4.23 -14.69
N LEU A 30 14.02 -4.98 -14.65
CA LEU A 30 15.10 -4.89 -15.64
C LEU A 30 14.85 -5.79 -16.87
N PHE A 31 14.35 -7.01 -16.67
CA PHE A 31 14.32 -8.04 -17.73
C PHE A 31 12.94 -8.69 -17.95
N GLY A 32 11.94 -8.36 -17.14
CA GLY A 32 10.67 -9.07 -17.11
C GLY A 32 9.51 -8.33 -17.77
N LYS A 33 8.32 -8.95 -17.69
CA LYS A 33 7.07 -8.34 -18.17
C LYS A 33 6.67 -7.16 -17.28
N THR A 34 6.42 -6.01 -17.89
CA THR A 34 6.02 -4.77 -17.22
C THR A 34 4.78 -4.95 -16.35
N GLU A 35 3.83 -5.79 -16.74
CA GLU A 35 2.61 -6.06 -15.97
C GLU A 35 2.90 -6.68 -14.59
N ARG A 36 3.82 -7.65 -14.54
CA ARG A 36 4.22 -8.29 -13.28
C ARG A 36 4.97 -7.32 -12.39
N GLY A 37 5.86 -6.52 -12.96
CA GLY A 37 6.55 -5.45 -12.24
C GLY A 37 5.56 -4.44 -11.64
N ARG A 38 4.60 -3.96 -12.44
CA ARG A 38 3.56 -3.02 -11.99
C ARG A 38 2.71 -3.58 -10.87
N ALA A 39 2.28 -4.84 -10.98
CA ALA A 39 1.49 -5.49 -9.93
C ALA A 39 2.27 -5.61 -8.61
N GLY A 40 3.54 -6.00 -8.67
CA GLY A 40 4.37 -6.13 -7.47
C GLY A 40 4.75 -4.79 -6.84
N VAL A 41 5.07 -3.77 -7.64
CA VAL A 41 5.32 -2.41 -7.13
C VAL A 41 4.07 -1.83 -6.47
N ARG A 42 2.88 -2.10 -7.01
CA ARG A 42 1.61 -1.69 -6.39
C ARG A 42 1.38 -2.39 -5.05
N ALA A 43 1.67 -3.69 -4.95
CA ALA A 43 1.56 -4.42 -3.68
C ALA A 43 2.54 -3.87 -2.64
N LEU A 44 3.77 -3.54 -3.05
CA LEU A 44 4.76 -2.90 -2.18
C LEU A 44 4.30 -1.52 -1.72
N ASP A 45 3.70 -0.71 -2.61
CA ASP A 45 3.16 0.60 -2.26
C ASP A 45 2.05 0.52 -1.21
N HIS A 46 1.15 -0.47 -1.33
CA HIS A 46 0.12 -0.73 -0.32
C HIS A 46 0.72 -1.15 1.02
N PHE A 47 1.77 -1.99 1.01
CA PHE A 47 2.49 -2.35 2.23
C PHE A 47 3.13 -1.12 2.89
N VAL A 48 3.83 -0.28 2.12
CA VAL A 48 4.42 0.97 2.61
C VAL A 48 3.35 1.90 3.18
N ASN A 49 2.23 2.05 2.48
CA ASN A 49 1.12 2.86 2.97
C ASN A 49 0.60 2.38 4.33
N ALA A 50 0.35 1.08 4.47
CA ALA A 50 -0.14 0.50 5.72
C ALA A 50 0.90 0.57 6.85
N ALA A 51 2.15 0.18 6.57
CA ALA A 51 3.19 0.04 7.58
C ALA A 51 3.81 1.37 8.02
N VAL A 52 3.98 2.34 7.10
CA VAL A 52 4.71 3.59 7.35
C VAL A 52 3.75 4.76 7.56
N LEU A 53 2.69 4.85 6.76
CA LEU A 53 1.79 6.01 6.75
C LEU A 53 0.50 5.78 7.53
N ASN A 54 0.35 4.60 8.14
CA ASN A 54 -0.83 4.19 8.90
C ASN A 54 -2.12 4.31 8.06
N GLY A 55 -2.02 3.98 6.77
CA GLY A 55 -3.16 3.90 5.86
C GLY A 55 -3.79 2.52 5.83
N TYR A 56 -4.79 2.34 4.97
CA TYR A 56 -5.36 1.01 4.77
C TYR A 56 -4.45 0.15 3.87
N ALA A 57 -4.45 -1.18 4.09
CA ALA A 57 -3.71 -2.13 3.26
C ALA A 57 -4.25 -2.26 1.82
N TRP A 58 -5.40 -1.65 1.54
CA TRP A 58 -6.17 -1.78 0.29
C TRP A 58 -6.06 -0.56 -0.60
N GLU A 59 -5.20 0.39 -0.24
CA GLU A 59 -4.96 1.60 -1.00
C GLU A 59 -3.46 1.90 -1.08
N SER A 60 -3.12 2.61 -2.14
CA SER A 60 -1.80 3.12 -2.44
C SER A 60 -1.49 4.37 -1.60
N VAL A 61 -0.20 4.72 -1.48
CA VAL A 61 0.24 5.97 -0.83
C VAL A 61 -0.40 7.19 -1.50
N SER A 62 -0.54 7.14 -2.83
CA SER A 62 -1.16 8.22 -3.61
C SER A 62 -2.66 8.35 -3.36
N SER A 63 -3.38 7.22 -3.25
CA SER A 63 -4.80 7.25 -2.89
C SER A 63 -5.01 7.80 -1.48
N HIS A 64 -4.22 7.31 -0.53
CA HIS A 64 -4.28 7.74 0.86
C HIS A 64 -3.95 9.24 1.01
N ALA A 65 -2.90 9.71 0.31
CA ALA A 65 -2.53 11.12 0.28
C ALA A 65 -3.69 11.99 -0.22
N TRP A 66 -4.39 11.59 -1.28
CA TRP A 66 -5.53 12.35 -1.77
C TRP A 66 -6.68 12.44 -0.76
N ARG A 67 -6.97 11.35 -0.06
CA ARG A 67 -8.01 11.33 0.99
C ARG A 67 -7.63 12.22 2.18
N GLU A 68 -6.38 12.18 2.60
CA GLU A 68 -5.88 12.90 3.78
C GLU A 68 -5.33 14.31 3.47
N ARG A 69 -5.52 14.81 2.24
CA ARG A 69 -4.91 16.06 1.75
C ARG A 69 -5.22 17.29 2.64
N GLU A 70 -6.40 17.34 3.24
CA GLU A 70 -6.81 18.44 4.11
C GLU A 70 -6.27 18.27 5.55
N ASN A 71 -6.01 17.04 5.98
CA ASN A 71 -5.69 16.71 7.36
C ASN A 71 -4.19 16.56 7.62
N LYS A 72 -3.40 16.14 6.61
CA LYS A 72 -2.00 15.75 6.77
C LYS A 72 -1.07 16.57 5.88
N ARG A 73 0.01 17.11 6.47
CA ARG A 73 1.02 17.89 5.72
C ARG A 73 1.80 17.03 4.73
N TRP A 74 2.13 15.79 5.09
CA TRP A 74 2.84 14.85 4.21
C TRP A 74 2.02 14.53 2.96
N ALA A 75 0.69 14.44 3.08
CA ALA A 75 -0.21 14.15 1.97
C ALA A 75 -0.13 15.24 0.89
N ARG A 76 -0.11 16.52 1.30
CA ARG A 76 0.08 17.66 0.39
C ARG A 76 1.44 17.62 -0.31
N TRP A 77 2.51 17.18 0.38
CA TRP A 77 3.82 17.01 -0.24
C TRP A 77 3.81 15.91 -1.30
N VAL A 78 3.22 14.74 -1.00
CA VAL A 78 3.09 13.65 -1.97
C VAL A 78 2.31 14.09 -3.21
N ILE A 79 1.18 14.79 -3.02
CA ILE A 79 0.38 15.31 -4.15
C ILE A 79 1.21 16.25 -5.01
N ARG A 80 1.91 17.23 -4.41
CA ARG A 80 2.74 18.19 -5.16
C ARG A 80 3.85 17.50 -5.95
N ILE A 81 4.55 16.54 -5.35
CA ILE A 81 5.64 15.81 -6.00
C ILE A 81 5.09 14.99 -7.17
N THR A 82 4.02 14.23 -6.94
CA THR A 82 3.45 13.37 -7.99
C THR A 82 2.77 14.16 -9.11
N ASP A 83 2.14 15.29 -8.81
CA ASP A 83 1.55 16.19 -9.81
C ASP A 83 2.59 16.84 -10.72
N HIS A 84 3.82 17.03 -10.24
CA HIS A 84 4.93 17.50 -11.07
C HIS A 84 5.27 16.50 -12.19
N PHE A 85 5.23 15.20 -11.90
CA PHE A 85 5.47 14.15 -12.89
C PHE A 85 4.23 13.86 -13.74
N GLN A 86 3.04 13.92 -13.13
CA GLN A 86 1.79 13.63 -13.80
C GLN A 86 0.63 14.37 -13.11
N LYS A 87 0.11 15.42 -13.73
CA LYS A 87 -1.03 16.20 -13.19
C LYS A 87 -2.18 15.29 -12.73
N ASP A 88 -2.76 15.59 -11.58
CA ASP A 88 -3.88 14.88 -10.94
C ASP A 88 -3.60 13.39 -10.66
N HIS A 89 -2.35 13.03 -10.39
CA HIS A 89 -1.95 11.63 -10.16
C HIS A 89 -2.69 11.02 -8.97
N CYS A 90 -2.59 11.65 -7.80
CA CYS A 90 -3.20 11.17 -6.57
C CYS A 90 -4.74 11.15 -6.65
N MET A 91 -5.35 12.14 -7.31
CA MET A 91 -6.80 12.15 -7.53
C MET A 91 -7.26 10.93 -8.35
N ARG A 92 -6.56 10.62 -9.45
CA ARG A 92 -6.88 9.44 -10.28
C ARG A 92 -6.61 8.13 -9.55
N ALA A 93 -5.57 8.07 -8.72
CA ALA A 93 -5.32 6.91 -7.86
C ALA A 93 -6.49 6.69 -6.90
N ASN A 94 -6.88 7.72 -6.16
CA ASN A 94 -7.98 7.65 -5.20
C ASN A 94 -9.32 7.31 -5.87
N LYS A 95 -9.64 7.90 -7.02
CA LYS A 95 -10.87 7.57 -7.76
C LYS A 95 -11.00 6.08 -8.10
N ARG A 96 -9.88 5.37 -8.28
CA ARG A 96 -9.87 3.93 -8.58
C ARG A 96 -9.91 3.04 -7.35
N GLU A 97 -9.34 3.49 -6.23
CA GLU A 97 -9.08 2.66 -5.05
C GLU A 97 -10.04 2.93 -3.90
N GLN A 98 -10.56 4.16 -3.78
CA GLN A 98 -11.51 4.53 -2.74
C GLN A 98 -12.75 3.63 -2.71
N PRO A 99 -13.35 3.20 -3.85
CA PRO A 99 -14.47 2.26 -3.82
C PRO A 99 -14.15 0.91 -3.17
N VAL A 100 -12.89 0.45 -3.26
CA VAL A 100 -12.44 -0.79 -2.61
C VAL A 100 -12.33 -0.59 -1.11
N VAL A 101 -11.73 0.54 -0.69
CA VAL A 101 -11.65 0.92 0.73
C VAL A 101 -13.05 1.03 1.33
N ASP A 102 -13.94 1.76 0.66
CA ASP A 102 -15.31 1.98 1.11
C ASP A 102 -16.07 0.66 1.25
N LEU A 103 -15.90 -0.26 0.30
CA LEU A 103 -16.50 -1.59 0.35
C LEU A 103 -16.04 -2.36 1.59
N ILE A 104 -14.73 -2.37 1.84
CA ILE A 104 -14.13 -3.10 2.97
C ILE A 104 -14.63 -2.54 4.30
N LEU A 105 -14.60 -1.21 4.45
CA LEU A 105 -15.08 -0.52 5.64
C LEU A 105 -16.58 -0.75 5.86
N LYS A 106 -17.39 -0.60 4.80
CA LYS A 106 -18.84 -0.83 4.85
C LYS A 106 -19.20 -2.26 5.26
N LYS A 107 -18.38 -3.24 4.86
CA LYS A 107 -18.55 -4.65 5.19
C LYS A 107 -17.87 -5.06 6.49
N GLY A 108 -17.09 -4.18 7.12
CA GLY A 108 -16.36 -4.46 8.35
C GLY A 108 -15.26 -5.52 8.19
N LEU A 109 -14.74 -5.75 6.97
CA LEU A 109 -13.81 -6.86 6.68
C LEU A 109 -12.42 -6.68 7.30
N GLN A 110 -12.09 -5.47 7.74
CA GLN A 110 -10.88 -5.16 8.50
C GLN A 110 -10.97 -5.56 9.99
N GLY A 111 -12.18 -5.86 10.48
CA GLY A 111 -12.41 -6.19 11.89
C GLY A 111 -11.98 -7.61 12.24
N GLN A 112 -11.60 -7.81 13.50
CA GLN A 112 -11.32 -9.15 14.03
C GLN A 112 -12.64 -9.95 14.12
N THR A 113 -12.70 -11.08 13.42
CA THR A 113 -13.91 -11.93 13.36
C THR A 113 -13.98 -12.94 14.51
N ILE A 114 -12.84 -13.30 15.12
CA ILE A 114 -12.73 -14.28 16.21
C ILE A 114 -11.98 -13.62 17.37
N ARG A 115 -12.60 -13.56 18.55
CA ARG A 115 -12.01 -13.00 19.79
C ARG A 115 -11.10 -13.99 20.49
#